data_AF-A0A7X7IT71-F1
#
_entry.id   AF-A0A7X7IT71-F1
#
_cell.length_a   1.000
_cell.length_b   1.000
_cell.length_c   1.000
_cell.angle_alpha   90.00
_cell.angle_beta   90.00
_cell.angle_gamma   90.00
#
_symmetry.space_group_name_H-M   'P 1'
#
loop_
_entity.id
_entity.type
_entity.pdbx_description
1 polymer ?
#
loop_
_entity_poly.entity_id
_entity_poly.type
_entity_poly.pdbx_seq_one_letter_code
_entity_poly.pdbx_strand_id
1 'polypeptide(L)'
;MSPRAALEPSRGTDADALMVLAFGLLCVSGGVVSGLLGSAPATPQPITAAHAVAMLIMPAFAAALFFRRQVETRASLRALLGSGDPLRDVVRGLCIGLASLPATLGLAYLTGMLLQWATGLPPEAQPVIESLRLPGTSKAAAIAAGLISIALTPAAEEILYRDILLGALRRRRGAAAAVALSSLYFGLLHLHAPVVPALVVFGAVLAIVRIRSGSLLVCIAAHATFNAANLTLALLA
;
A
#
# COMPACT_ATOMS: atom_id res chain seq x y z
N MET A 1 -11.98 -27.77 -9.45
CA MET A 1 -10.55 -27.38 -9.50
C MET A 1 -10.09 -27.11 -8.09
N SER A 2 -9.00 -27.74 -7.62
CA SER A 2 -8.53 -27.53 -6.25
C SER A 2 -7.95 -26.11 -6.09
N PRO A 3 -8.02 -25.49 -4.89
CA PRO A 3 -7.46 -24.15 -4.63
C PRO A 3 -5.96 -24.02 -4.92
N ARG A 4 -5.25 -25.13 -5.15
CA ARG A 4 -3.82 -25.16 -5.46
C ARG A 4 -3.47 -24.69 -6.88
N ALA A 5 -4.43 -24.68 -7.81
CA ALA A 5 -4.15 -24.33 -9.22
C ALA A 5 -4.03 -22.81 -9.48
N ALA A 6 -4.47 -21.95 -8.55
CA ALA A 6 -4.40 -20.49 -8.72
C ALA A 6 -2.99 -19.89 -8.47
N LEU A 7 -2.03 -20.72 -8.06
CA LEU A 7 -0.71 -20.29 -7.61
C LEU A 7 0.44 -21.00 -8.34
N GLU A 8 0.20 -21.44 -9.58
CA GLU A 8 1.25 -21.93 -10.47
C GLU A 8 2.39 -20.89 -10.58
N PRO A 9 3.67 -21.26 -10.42
CA PRO A 9 4.78 -20.34 -10.20
C PRO A 9 5.17 -19.46 -11.40
N SER A 10 4.42 -19.46 -12.50
CA SER A 10 4.97 -19.13 -13.83
C SER A 10 4.78 -17.70 -14.35
N ARG A 11 4.36 -16.70 -13.55
CA ARG A 11 3.79 -15.48 -14.18
C ARG A 11 4.42 -14.13 -13.90
N GLY A 12 5.40 -14.01 -13.01
CA GLY A 12 6.13 -12.74 -12.81
C GLY A 12 7.60 -13.01 -13.03
N THR A 13 8.25 -12.26 -13.91
CA THR A 13 9.70 -12.42 -14.10
C THR A 13 10.43 -11.82 -12.90
N ASP A 14 11.64 -12.26 -12.61
CA ASP A 14 12.44 -11.61 -11.55
C ASP A 14 12.76 -10.15 -11.91
N ALA A 15 12.75 -9.81 -13.20
CA ALA A 15 12.83 -8.43 -13.68
C ALA A 15 11.65 -7.58 -13.19
N ASP A 16 10.44 -8.13 -13.12
CA ASP A 16 9.26 -7.41 -12.61
C ASP A 16 9.44 -7.04 -11.14
N ALA A 17 9.93 -7.99 -10.33
CA ALA A 17 10.21 -7.73 -8.92
C ALA A 17 11.32 -6.69 -8.74
N LEU A 18 12.38 -6.74 -9.56
CA LEU A 18 13.42 -5.72 -9.57
C LEU A 18 12.89 -4.34 -9.96
N MET A 19 11.98 -4.27 -10.95
CA MET A 19 11.31 -3.02 -11.32
C MET A 19 10.46 -2.46 -10.19
N VAL A 20 9.72 -3.31 -9.46
CA VAL A 20 8.96 -2.88 -8.27
C VAL A 20 9.89 -2.33 -7.19
N LEU A 21 11.01 -3.00 -6.93
CA LEU A 21 12.00 -2.55 -5.95
C LEU A 21 12.65 -1.23 -6.38
N ALA A 22 13.11 -1.13 -7.63
CA ALA A 22 13.72 0.08 -8.15
C ALA A 22 12.75 1.27 -8.16
N PHE A 23 11.51 1.05 -8.57
CA PHE A 23 10.48 2.10 -8.60
C PHE A 23 10.12 2.59 -7.21
N GLY A 24 9.93 1.68 -6.23
CA GLY A 24 9.66 2.09 -4.85
C GLY A 24 10.80 2.92 -4.27
N LEU A 25 12.06 2.50 -4.48
CA LEU A 25 13.24 3.28 -4.09
C LEU A 25 13.29 4.65 -4.79
N LEU A 26 12.91 4.73 -6.06
CA LEU A 26 12.82 5.99 -6.80
C LEU A 26 11.75 6.93 -6.23
N CYS A 27 10.57 6.40 -5.87
CA CYS A 27 9.49 7.21 -5.30
C CYS A 27 9.90 7.86 -3.97
N VAL A 28 10.73 7.18 -3.17
CA VAL A 28 11.18 7.70 -1.87
C VAL A 28 12.48 8.50 -1.94
N SER A 29 13.32 8.27 -2.94
CA SER A 29 14.62 8.94 -3.06
C SER A 29 14.49 10.45 -3.22
N GLY A 30 13.45 10.93 -3.92
CA GLY A 30 13.20 12.37 -4.07
C GLY A 30 12.99 13.09 -2.74
N GLY A 31 12.16 12.51 -1.85
CA GLY A 31 11.93 13.06 -0.52
C GLY A 31 13.17 13.02 0.36
N VAL A 32 13.92 11.90 0.33
CA VAL A 32 15.17 11.74 1.08
C VAL A 32 16.23 12.73 0.62
N VAL A 33 16.45 12.84 -0.70
CA VAL A 33 17.41 13.78 -1.28
C VAL A 33 17.03 15.22 -0.97
N SER A 34 15.74 15.57 -1.11
CA SER A 34 15.27 16.92 -0.78
C SER A 34 15.48 17.26 0.70
N GLY A 35 15.26 16.29 1.61
CA GLY A 35 15.56 16.46 3.04
C GLY A 35 17.06 16.65 3.31
N LEU A 36 17.92 15.84 2.70
CA LEU A 36 19.38 15.94 2.85
C LEU A 36 19.95 17.25 2.29
N LEU A 37 19.36 17.77 1.22
CA LEU A 37 19.75 19.05 0.62
C LEU A 37 19.16 20.27 1.35
N GLY A 38 18.33 20.06 2.37
CA GLY A 38 17.60 21.14 3.05
C GLY A 38 16.62 21.88 2.13
N SER A 39 16.24 21.29 1.00
CA SER A 39 15.27 21.84 0.04
C SER A 39 13.85 21.35 0.29
N ALA A 40 13.68 20.40 1.21
CA ALA A 40 12.37 19.93 1.64
C ALA A 40 11.63 21.07 2.35
N PRO A 41 10.36 21.33 2.00
CA PRO A 41 9.58 22.34 2.69
C PRO A 41 9.48 21.97 4.18
N ALA A 42 9.84 22.93 5.04
CA ALA A 42 9.84 22.75 6.49
C ALA A 42 8.43 22.54 7.09
N THR A 43 7.38 22.81 6.31
CA THR A 43 5.98 22.65 6.71
C THR A 43 5.16 21.99 5.61
N PRO A 44 4.09 21.25 5.96
CA PRO A 44 3.14 20.71 5.00
C PRO A 44 2.61 21.82 4.09
N GLN A 45 2.40 21.48 2.82
CA GLN A 45 1.89 22.41 1.80
C GLN A 45 0.45 22.04 1.44
N PRO A 46 -0.41 23.01 1.05
CA PRO A 46 -1.76 22.71 0.60
C PRO A 46 -1.77 21.74 -0.59
N ILE A 47 -2.73 20.82 -0.63
CA ILE A 47 -2.88 19.91 -1.77
C ILE A 47 -3.38 20.69 -2.98
N THR A 48 -2.65 20.55 -4.08
CA THR A 48 -2.94 21.18 -5.37
C THR A 48 -3.26 20.11 -6.41
N ALA A 49 -3.73 20.53 -7.58
CA ALA A 49 -3.94 19.61 -8.70
C ALA A 49 -2.64 18.89 -9.11
N ALA A 50 -1.49 19.56 -9.03
CA ALA A 50 -0.19 18.96 -9.34
C ALA A 50 0.15 17.81 -8.38
N HIS A 51 -0.11 17.99 -7.08
CA HIS A 51 0.06 16.92 -6.09
C HIS A 51 -0.85 15.72 -6.40
N ALA A 52 -2.14 15.97 -6.69
CA ALA A 52 -3.08 14.90 -7.03
C ALA A 52 -2.67 14.15 -8.31
N VAL A 53 -2.13 14.84 -9.33
CA VAL A 53 -1.57 14.22 -10.54
C VAL A 53 -0.32 13.40 -10.22
N ALA A 54 0.57 13.89 -9.36
CA ALA A 54 1.76 13.14 -8.94
C ALA A 54 1.40 11.84 -8.22
N MET A 55 0.29 11.80 -7.47
CA MET A 55 -0.19 10.57 -6.84
C MET A 55 -0.63 9.49 -7.85
N LEU A 56 -0.87 9.84 -9.12
CA LEU A 56 -1.21 8.88 -10.17
C LEU A 56 0.01 8.16 -10.77
N ILE A 57 1.23 8.59 -10.47
CA ILE A 57 2.45 7.99 -11.06
C ILE A 57 2.58 6.52 -10.66
N MET A 58 2.38 6.19 -9.38
CA MET A 58 2.43 4.80 -8.90
C MET A 58 1.28 3.94 -9.48
N PRO A 59 0.00 4.37 -9.46
CA PRO A 59 -1.07 3.68 -10.16
C PRO A 59 -0.82 3.47 -11.65
N ALA A 60 -0.28 4.46 -12.36
CA ALA A 60 0.05 4.35 -13.77
C ALA A 60 1.16 3.32 -14.02
N PHE A 61 2.21 3.32 -13.20
CA PHE A 61 3.27 2.32 -13.25
C PHE A 61 2.76 0.90 -12.97
N ALA A 62 1.94 0.73 -11.93
CA ALA A 62 1.32 -0.54 -11.60
C ALA A 62 0.40 -1.04 -12.72
N ALA A 63 -0.41 -0.16 -13.30
CA ALA A 63 -1.25 -0.47 -14.45
C ALA A 63 -0.42 -0.89 -15.66
N ALA A 64 0.67 -0.18 -15.98
CA ALA A 64 1.56 -0.53 -17.09
C ALA A 64 2.17 -1.92 -16.91
N LEU A 65 2.71 -2.23 -15.72
CA LEU A 65 3.24 -3.58 -15.42
C LEU A 65 2.15 -4.65 -15.47
N PHE A 66 0.97 -4.35 -14.95
CA PHE A 66 -0.17 -5.24 -14.98
C PHE A 66 -0.57 -5.58 -16.42
N PHE A 67 -0.81 -4.57 -17.27
CA PHE A 67 -1.21 -4.76 -18.66
C PHE A 67 -0.14 -5.48 -19.48
N ARG A 68 1.14 -5.11 -19.31
CA ARG A 68 2.25 -5.82 -19.96
C ARG A 68 2.22 -7.31 -19.63
N ARG A 69 2.06 -7.67 -18.34
CA ARG A 69 1.96 -9.06 -17.91
C ARG A 69 0.71 -9.75 -18.43
N GLN A 70 -0.44 -9.07 -18.54
CA GLN A 70 -1.64 -9.66 -19.13
C GLN A 70 -1.43 -10.02 -20.60
N VAL A 71 -0.76 -9.15 -21.37
CA VAL A 71 -0.43 -9.42 -22.77
C VAL A 71 0.56 -10.58 -22.91
N GLU A 72 1.61 -10.60 -22.09
CA GLU A 72 2.68 -11.63 -22.15
C GLU A 72 2.19 -13.01 -21.68
N THR A 73 1.45 -13.07 -20.57
CA THR A 73 1.09 -14.34 -19.92
C THR A 73 -0.29 -14.86 -20.32
N ARG A 74 -1.11 -14.02 -20.98
CA ARG A 74 -2.53 -14.29 -21.26
C ARG A 74 -3.28 -14.83 -20.03
N ALA A 75 -2.91 -14.33 -18.85
CA ALA A 75 -3.48 -14.80 -17.59
C ALA A 75 -4.99 -14.49 -17.52
N SER A 76 -5.74 -15.41 -16.92
CA SER A 76 -7.16 -15.15 -16.64
C SER A 76 -7.28 -14.10 -15.54
N LEU A 77 -7.90 -12.96 -15.86
CA LEU A 77 -8.25 -11.92 -14.88
C LEU A 77 -9.09 -12.49 -13.75
N ARG A 78 -10.01 -13.41 -14.05
CA ARG A 78 -10.86 -14.06 -13.04
C ARG A 78 -10.03 -14.86 -12.05
N ALA A 79 -9.02 -15.59 -12.52
CA ALA A 79 -8.13 -16.38 -11.67
C ALA A 79 -7.16 -15.54 -10.83
N LEU A 80 -6.79 -14.35 -11.32
CA LEU A 80 -5.94 -13.41 -10.60
C LEU A 80 -6.74 -12.62 -9.55
N LEU A 81 -7.87 -12.07 -9.97
CA LEU A 81 -8.66 -11.17 -9.16
C LEU A 81 -9.49 -11.91 -8.12
N GLY A 82 -9.98 -13.13 -8.37
CA GLY A 82 -11.00 -13.69 -7.50
C GLY A 82 -10.97 -15.21 -7.28
N SER A 83 -11.65 -15.59 -6.19
CA SER A 83 -11.97 -16.99 -5.87
C SER A 83 -13.09 -17.57 -6.75
N GLY A 84 -13.67 -16.75 -7.64
CA GLY A 84 -14.80 -17.09 -8.50
C GLY A 84 -16.11 -16.36 -8.14
N ASP A 85 -16.16 -15.70 -6.98
CA ASP A 85 -17.28 -14.93 -6.42
C ASP A 85 -16.78 -13.55 -5.92
N PRO A 86 -16.95 -12.49 -6.73
CA PRO A 86 -16.44 -11.15 -6.39
C PRO A 86 -17.09 -10.53 -5.15
N LEU A 87 -18.39 -10.77 -4.93
CA LEU A 87 -19.10 -10.21 -3.78
C LEU A 87 -18.53 -10.78 -2.48
N ARG A 88 -18.34 -12.10 -2.44
CA ARG A 88 -17.71 -12.77 -1.28
C ARG A 88 -16.30 -12.26 -1.02
N ASP A 89 -15.52 -12.03 -2.08
CA ASP A 89 -14.16 -11.53 -1.95
C ASP A 89 -14.12 -10.10 -1.40
N VAL A 90 -15.03 -9.22 -1.87
CA VAL A 90 -15.19 -7.87 -1.34
C VAL A 90 -15.61 -7.90 0.12
N VAL A 91 -16.65 -8.66 0.49
CA VAL A 91 -17.13 -8.77 1.88
C VAL A 91 -16.02 -9.26 2.81
N ARG A 92 -15.26 -10.27 2.40
CA ARG A 92 -14.10 -10.74 3.15
C ARG A 92 -13.05 -9.65 3.33
N GLY A 93 -12.76 -8.92 2.26
CA GLY A 93 -11.85 -7.79 2.29
C GLY A 93 -12.29 -6.74 3.31
N LEU A 94 -13.55 -6.29 3.23
CA LEU A 94 -14.13 -5.35 4.19
C LEU A 94 -13.93 -5.81 5.65
N CYS A 95 -14.28 -7.06 5.95
CA CYS A 95 -14.12 -7.62 7.30
C CYS A 95 -12.64 -7.63 7.75
N ILE A 96 -11.72 -8.04 6.87
CA ILE A 96 -10.28 -8.09 7.18
C ILE A 96 -9.72 -6.68 7.40
N GLY A 97 -10.10 -5.72 6.56
CA GLY A 97 -9.68 -4.33 6.67
C GLY A 97 -10.12 -3.72 8.00
N LEU A 98 -11.40 -3.87 8.35
CA LEU A 98 -11.94 -3.40 9.63
C LEU A 98 -11.32 -4.11 10.84
N ALA A 99 -11.17 -5.44 10.77
CA ALA A 99 -10.58 -6.23 11.86
C ALA A 99 -9.10 -5.89 12.10
N SER A 100 -8.40 -5.33 11.11
CA SER A 100 -7.00 -4.94 11.24
C SER A 100 -6.84 -3.63 12.03
N LEU A 101 -7.86 -2.75 12.05
CA LEU A 101 -7.76 -1.40 12.61
C LEU A 101 -7.34 -1.35 14.08
N PRO A 102 -7.93 -2.13 15.02
CA PRO A 102 -7.60 -1.96 16.43
C PRO A 102 -6.13 -2.25 16.73
N ALA A 103 -5.60 -3.33 16.14
CA ALA A 103 -4.21 -3.72 16.32
C ALA A 103 -3.24 -2.72 15.69
N THR A 104 -3.53 -2.25 14.47
CA THR A 104 -2.65 -1.30 13.78
C THR A 104 -2.68 0.08 14.40
N LEU A 105 -3.86 0.57 14.84
CA LEU A 105 -3.98 1.86 15.52
C LEU A 105 -3.30 1.81 16.89
N GLY A 106 -3.49 0.74 17.66
CA GLY A 106 -2.80 0.53 18.92
C GLY A 106 -1.27 0.48 18.75
N LEU A 107 -0.79 -0.21 17.72
CA LEU A 107 0.64 -0.28 17.42
C LEU A 107 1.21 1.06 16.94
N ALA A 108 0.49 1.80 16.11
CA ALA A 108 0.90 3.14 15.67
C ALA A 108 0.95 4.12 16.84
N TYR A 109 -0.05 4.08 17.74
CA TYR A 109 -0.08 4.90 18.95
C TYR A 109 1.08 4.56 19.89
N LEU A 110 1.31 3.28 20.16
CA LEU A 110 2.44 2.82 20.99
C LEU A 110 3.78 3.25 20.39
N THR A 111 3.95 3.09 19.07
CA THR A 111 5.17 3.51 18.38
C THR A 111 5.37 5.03 18.49
N GLY A 112 4.30 5.82 18.32
CA GLY A 112 4.33 7.26 18.51
C GLY A 112 4.76 7.67 19.93
N MET A 113 4.21 7.02 20.96
CA MET A 113 4.61 7.25 22.36
C MET A 113 6.08 6.90 22.61
N LEU A 114 6.55 5.77 22.08
CA LEU A 114 7.94 5.35 22.23
C LEU A 114 8.90 6.31 21.55
N LEU A 115 8.56 6.81 20.35
CA LEU A 115 9.34 7.81 19.63
C LEU A 115 9.36 9.15 20.37
N GLN A 116 8.22 9.59 20.91
CA GLN A 116 8.15 10.78 21.74
C GLN A 116 9.01 10.65 23.00
N TRP A 117 8.94 9.51 23.67
CA TRP A 117 9.78 9.24 24.84
C TRP A 117 11.27 9.24 24.50
N ALA A 118 11.65 8.65 23.35
CA ALA A 118 13.05 8.54 22.94
C ALA A 118 13.65 9.85 22.42
N THR A 119 12.86 10.69 21.75
CA THR A 119 13.34 11.91 21.08
C THR A 119 12.98 13.21 21.81
N GLY A 120 12.00 13.16 22.71
CA GLY A 120 11.39 14.35 23.32
C GLY A 120 10.48 15.15 22.38
N LEU A 121 10.34 14.74 21.11
CA LEU A 121 9.53 15.42 20.11
C LEU A 121 8.07 14.94 20.17
N PRO A 122 7.09 15.82 19.97
CA PRO A 122 5.69 15.41 19.91
C PRO A 122 5.45 14.46 18.73
N PRO A 123 4.46 13.56 18.81
CA PRO A 123 4.07 12.72 17.68
C PRO A 123 3.64 13.59 16.50
N GLU A 124 4.31 13.44 15.36
CA GLU A 124 3.92 14.11 14.12
C GLU A 124 2.69 13.44 13.51
N ALA A 125 1.74 14.23 13.01
CA ALA A 125 0.66 13.68 12.20
C ALA A 125 1.17 13.31 10.80
N GLN A 126 0.38 12.53 10.07
CA GLN A 126 0.73 12.20 8.69
C GLN A 126 0.70 13.47 7.81
N PRO A 127 1.77 13.78 7.06
CA PRO A 127 1.84 15.02 6.28
C PRO A 127 0.67 15.22 5.31
N VAL A 128 0.17 14.13 4.71
CA VAL A 128 -0.98 14.19 3.79
C VAL A 128 -2.26 14.65 4.48
N ILE A 129 -2.48 14.28 5.74
CA ILE A 129 -3.66 14.68 6.52
C ILE A 129 -3.57 16.15 6.89
N GLU A 130 -2.39 16.61 7.30
CA GLU A 130 -2.15 18.03 7.58
C GLU A 130 -2.34 18.87 6.33
N SER A 131 -1.75 18.47 5.20
CA SER A 131 -1.93 19.11 3.90
C SER A 131 -3.40 19.21 3.46
N LEU A 132 -4.22 18.19 3.73
CA LEU A 132 -5.65 18.21 3.43
C LEU A 132 -6.42 19.26 4.25
N ARG A 133 -5.95 19.59 5.47
CA ARG A 133 -6.59 20.53 6.40
C ARG A 133 -6.17 21.99 6.18
N LEU A 134 -5.11 22.25 5.42
CA LEU A 134 -4.58 23.59 5.23
C LEU A 134 -5.53 24.53 4.46
N PRO A 135 -5.64 25.81 4.89
CA PRO A 135 -6.26 26.85 4.07
C PRO A 135 -5.55 26.94 2.71
N GLY A 136 -6.33 26.91 1.61
CA GLY A 136 -5.80 26.94 0.23
C GLY A 136 -5.78 25.59 -0.47
N THR A 137 -6.06 24.49 0.23
CA THR A 137 -6.30 23.19 -0.42
C THR A 137 -7.59 23.25 -1.23
N SER A 138 -7.49 22.99 -2.54
CA SER A 138 -8.66 22.94 -3.41
C SER A 138 -9.57 21.78 -3.02
N LYS A 139 -10.87 22.01 -2.87
CA LYS A 139 -11.86 20.96 -2.57
C LYS A 139 -11.79 19.82 -3.59
N ALA A 140 -11.64 20.16 -4.88
CA ALA A 140 -11.50 19.17 -5.94
C ALA A 140 -10.21 18.36 -5.79
N ALA A 141 -9.09 19.02 -5.46
CA ALA A 141 -7.82 18.34 -5.24
C ALA A 141 -7.85 17.43 -3.99
N ALA A 142 -8.51 17.87 -2.91
CA ALA A 142 -8.71 17.07 -1.71
C ALA A 142 -9.55 15.81 -1.98
N ILE A 143 -10.68 15.96 -2.69
CA ILE A 143 -11.54 14.83 -3.09
C ILE A 143 -10.75 13.86 -3.98
N ALA A 144 -10.02 14.37 -4.97
CA ALA A 144 -9.19 13.55 -5.84
C ALA A 144 -8.12 12.78 -5.04
N ALA A 145 -7.37 13.47 -4.17
CA ALA A 145 -6.35 12.85 -3.34
C ALA A 145 -6.93 11.77 -2.40
N GLY A 146 -8.10 12.01 -1.81
CA GLY A 146 -8.80 11.04 -0.98
C GLY A 146 -9.23 9.79 -1.77
N LEU A 147 -9.84 9.97 -2.95
CA LEU A 147 -10.25 8.85 -3.82
C LEU A 147 -9.05 8.04 -4.32
N ILE A 148 -7.96 8.72 -4.69
CA ILE A 148 -6.72 8.05 -5.08
C ILE A 148 -6.18 7.22 -3.90
N SER A 149 -6.11 7.81 -2.70
CA SER A 149 -5.60 7.14 -1.49
C SER A 149 -6.44 5.96 -1.02
N ILE A 150 -7.76 5.98 -1.26
CA ILE A 150 -8.69 4.92 -0.84
C ILE A 150 -8.81 3.81 -1.88
N ALA A 151 -8.72 4.12 -3.18
CA ALA A 151 -9.01 3.15 -4.23
C ALA A 151 -7.79 2.84 -5.11
N LEU A 152 -7.26 3.85 -5.81
CA LEU A 152 -6.23 3.62 -6.82
C LEU A 152 -4.89 3.22 -6.23
N THR A 153 -4.46 3.87 -5.15
CA THR A 153 -3.21 3.55 -4.46
C THR A 153 -3.27 2.13 -3.88
N PRO A 154 -4.29 1.74 -3.08
CA PRO A 154 -4.41 0.36 -2.62
C PRO A 154 -4.41 -0.67 -3.75
N ALA A 155 -5.13 -0.42 -4.84
CA ALA A 155 -5.13 -1.34 -5.99
C ALA A 155 -3.73 -1.48 -6.63
N ALA A 156 -3.03 -0.36 -6.83
CA ALA A 156 -1.68 -0.34 -7.36
C ALA A 156 -0.70 -1.08 -6.45
N GLU A 157 -0.74 -0.80 -5.15
CA GLU A 157 0.12 -1.42 -4.15
C GLU A 157 -0.12 -2.93 -4.05
N GLU A 158 -1.37 -3.40 -4.08
CA GLU A 158 -1.65 -4.83 -4.08
C GLU A 158 -1.12 -5.53 -5.34
N ILE A 159 -1.20 -4.90 -6.51
CA ILE A 159 -0.59 -5.44 -7.74
C ILE A 159 0.94 -5.56 -7.57
N LEU A 160 1.60 -4.49 -7.14
CA LEU A 160 3.05 -4.43 -7.03
C LEU A 160 3.57 -5.37 -5.93
N TYR A 161 2.94 -5.37 -4.77
CA TYR A 161 3.45 -6.08 -3.60
C TYR A 161 2.89 -7.49 -3.48
N ARG A 162 1.59 -7.73 -3.70
CA ARG A 162 0.94 -9.01 -3.41
C ARG A 162 0.89 -9.93 -4.62
N ASP A 163 0.87 -9.37 -5.82
CA ASP A 163 1.01 -10.17 -7.03
C ASP A 163 2.46 -10.32 -7.47
N ILE A 164 3.18 -9.22 -7.71
CA ILE A 164 4.54 -9.26 -8.28
C ILE A 164 5.59 -9.65 -7.21
N LEU A 165 5.81 -8.79 -6.21
CA LEU A 165 6.93 -8.94 -5.28
C LEU A 165 6.80 -10.19 -4.40
N LEU A 166 5.64 -10.37 -3.76
CA LEU A 166 5.35 -11.55 -2.93
C LEU A 166 5.45 -12.84 -3.76
N GLY A 167 4.94 -12.83 -4.98
CA GLY A 167 5.02 -13.96 -5.91
C GLY A 167 6.47 -14.34 -6.20
N ALA A 168 7.32 -13.36 -6.53
CA ALA A 168 8.73 -13.58 -6.81
C ALA A 168 9.52 -14.07 -5.60
N LEU A 169 9.34 -13.43 -4.44
CA LEU A 169 10.00 -13.83 -3.20
C LEU A 169 9.59 -15.24 -2.77
N ARG A 170 8.32 -15.60 -2.91
CA ARG A 170 7.83 -16.93 -2.51
C ARG A 170 8.47 -18.04 -3.33
N ARG A 171 8.69 -17.82 -4.63
CA ARG A 171 9.38 -18.79 -5.50
C ARG A 171 10.84 -18.99 -5.10
N ARG A 172 11.53 -17.90 -4.72
CA ARG A 172 12.97 -17.93 -4.45
C ARG A 172 13.32 -18.32 -3.01
N ARG A 173 12.49 -17.96 -2.03
CA ARG A 173 12.82 -18.01 -0.60
C ARG A 173 11.74 -18.66 0.27
N GLY A 174 10.64 -19.12 -0.33
CA GLY A 174 9.51 -19.72 0.39
C GLY A 174 8.55 -18.70 1.00
N ALA A 175 7.43 -19.20 1.53
CA ALA A 175 6.31 -18.36 1.98
C ALA A 175 6.65 -17.43 3.15
N ALA A 176 7.40 -17.93 4.15
CA ALA A 176 7.74 -17.14 5.34
C ALA A 176 8.61 -15.92 4.99
N ALA A 177 9.69 -16.13 4.24
CA ALA A 177 10.56 -15.04 3.79
C ALA A 177 9.81 -14.07 2.87
N ALA A 178 8.92 -14.56 2.02
CA ALA A 178 8.12 -13.72 1.14
C ALA A 178 7.20 -12.78 1.94
N VAL A 179 6.49 -13.29 2.94
CA VAL A 179 5.65 -12.48 3.83
C VAL A 179 6.51 -11.44 4.57
N ALA A 180 7.63 -11.85 5.17
CA ALA A 180 8.47 -10.94 5.93
C ALA A 180 9.04 -9.81 5.06
N LEU A 181 9.69 -10.14 3.94
CA LEU A 181 10.38 -9.18 3.09
C LEU A 181 9.42 -8.27 2.33
N SER A 182 8.30 -8.78 1.80
CA SER A 182 7.33 -7.92 1.10
C SER A 182 6.66 -6.93 2.06
N SER A 183 6.38 -7.36 3.30
CA SER A 183 5.68 -6.53 4.28
C SER A 183 6.60 -5.49 4.90
N LEU A 184 7.87 -5.85 5.14
CA LEU A 184 8.89 -4.89 5.54
C LEU A 184 9.09 -3.82 4.47
N TYR A 185 9.23 -4.22 3.21
CA TYR A 185 9.36 -3.29 2.10
C TYR A 185 8.15 -2.36 1.96
N PHE A 186 6.94 -2.92 2.06
CA PHE A 186 5.69 -2.17 2.07
C PHE A 186 5.66 -1.09 3.17
N GLY A 187 5.96 -1.46 4.42
CA GLY A 187 5.94 -0.51 5.53
C GLY A 187 7.02 0.58 5.42
N LEU A 188 8.25 0.22 5.04
CA LEU A 188 9.37 1.16 4.99
C LEU A 188 9.21 2.26 3.93
N LEU A 189 8.55 1.98 2.80
CA LEU A 189 8.34 2.97 1.74
C LEU A 189 7.36 4.10 2.11
N HIS A 190 6.64 3.98 3.23
CA HIS A 190 5.72 5.02 3.69
C HIS A 190 6.42 6.19 4.39
N LEU A 191 7.71 6.05 4.75
CA LEU A 191 8.57 7.11 5.29
C LEU A 191 7.99 7.93 6.46
N HIS A 192 7.10 7.34 7.25
CA HIS A 192 6.54 7.96 8.45
C HIS A 192 6.70 7.02 9.63
N ALA A 193 7.74 7.26 10.44
CA ALA A 193 8.22 6.33 11.46
C ALA A 193 7.13 5.81 12.42
N PRO A 194 6.17 6.62 12.92
CA PRO A 194 5.14 6.14 13.83
C PRO A 194 4.25 5.02 13.26
N VAL A 195 4.02 5.01 11.95
CA VAL A 195 3.11 4.02 11.32
C VAL A 195 3.83 2.83 10.71
N VAL A 196 5.15 2.89 10.52
CA VAL A 196 5.92 1.81 9.86
C VAL A 196 5.64 0.44 10.50
N PRO A 197 5.74 0.25 11.83
CA PRO A 197 5.47 -1.06 12.43
C PRO A 197 4.04 -1.55 12.19
N ALA A 198 3.05 -0.65 12.28
CA ALA A 198 1.65 -0.96 12.00
C ALA A 198 1.44 -1.40 10.55
N LEU A 199 2.08 -0.71 9.59
CA LEU A 199 2.00 -1.05 8.17
C LEU A 199 2.76 -2.34 7.82
N VAL A 200 3.86 -2.66 8.50
CA VAL A 200 4.51 -3.97 8.35
C VAL A 200 3.58 -5.10 8.81
N VAL A 201 2.89 -4.94 9.94
CA VAL A 201 1.91 -5.91 10.43
C VAL A 201 0.74 -6.05 9.47
N PHE A 202 0.14 -4.92 9.05
CA PHE A 202 -0.95 -4.94 8.07
C PHE A 202 -0.50 -5.56 6.75
N GLY A 203 0.72 -5.25 6.32
CA GLY A 203 1.29 -5.80 5.11
C GLY A 203 1.45 -7.32 5.17
N ALA A 204 1.79 -7.85 6.34
CA ALA A 204 1.88 -9.30 6.59
C ALA A 204 0.50 -9.95 6.56
N VAL A 205 -0.53 -9.30 7.13
CA VAL A 205 -1.93 -9.75 7.03
C VAL A 205 -2.32 -9.89 5.56
N LEU A 206 -2.10 -8.86 4.74
CA LEU A 206 -2.41 -8.90 3.30
C LEU A 206 -1.62 -9.99 2.56
N ALA A 207 -0.34 -10.17 2.86
CA ALA A 207 0.47 -11.22 2.26
C ALA A 207 -0.05 -12.63 2.60
N ILE A 208 -0.41 -12.87 3.86
CA ILE A 208 -0.98 -14.15 4.32
C ILE A 208 -2.34 -14.38 3.65
N VAL A 209 -3.20 -13.36 3.58
CA VAL A 209 -4.50 -13.42 2.91
C VAL A 209 -4.31 -13.77 1.44
N ARG A 210 -3.41 -13.10 0.73
CA ARG A 210 -3.10 -13.38 -0.69
C ARG A 210 -2.68 -14.84 -0.89
N ILE A 211 -1.78 -15.35 -0.04
CA ILE A 211 -1.28 -16.73 -0.12
C ILE A 211 -2.41 -17.75 0.13
N ARG A 212 -3.26 -17.49 1.12
CA ARG A 212 -4.32 -18.43 1.52
C ARG A 212 -5.55 -18.40 0.60
N SER A 213 -5.97 -17.21 0.19
CA SER A 213 -7.19 -17.03 -0.60
C SER A 213 -6.96 -17.18 -2.10
N GLY A 214 -5.74 -16.88 -2.58
CA GLY A 214 -5.47 -16.78 -4.01
C GLY A 214 -6.17 -15.59 -4.70
N SER A 215 -6.86 -14.72 -3.96
CA SER A 215 -7.63 -13.60 -4.50
C SER A 215 -6.90 -12.27 -4.25
N LEU A 216 -6.62 -11.54 -5.33
CA LEU A 216 -6.11 -10.17 -5.23
C LEU A 216 -7.21 -9.20 -4.81
N LEU A 217 -8.47 -9.44 -5.22
CA LEU A 217 -9.61 -8.57 -4.88
C LEU A 217 -9.87 -8.53 -3.37
N VAL A 218 -9.71 -9.65 -2.66
CA VAL A 218 -9.80 -9.65 -1.18
C VAL A 218 -8.77 -8.69 -0.58
N CYS A 219 -7.55 -8.67 -1.11
CA CYS A 219 -6.47 -7.82 -0.61
C CYS A 219 -6.75 -6.35 -0.94
N ILE A 220 -7.18 -6.05 -2.18
CA ILE A 220 -7.56 -4.70 -2.61
C ILE A 220 -8.69 -4.15 -1.75
N ALA A 221 -9.75 -4.93 -1.54
CA ALA A 221 -10.89 -4.53 -0.72
C ALA A 221 -10.48 -4.33 0.75
N ALA A 222 -9.66 -5.22 1.32
CA ALA A 222 -9.15 -5.04 2.69
C ALA A 222 -8.33 -3.77 2.84
N HIS A 223 -7.42 -3.51 1.89
CA HIS A 223 -6.57 -2.34 1.91
C HIS A 223 -7.36 -1.04 1.68
N ALA A 224 -8.28 -1.02 0.70
CA ALA A 224 -9.15 0.13 0.48
C ALA A 224 -10.01 0.45 1.72
N THR A 225 -10.54 -0.58 2.39
CA THR A 225 -11.31 -0.41 3.64
C THR A 225 -10.45 0.14 4.77
N PHE A 226 -9.24 -0.40 4.92
CA PHE A 226 -8.28 0.07 5.91
C PHE A 226 -7.93 1.55 5.70
N ASN A 227 -7.63 1.96 4.46
CA ASN A 227 -7.30 3.35 4.14
C ASN A 227 -8.52 4.26 4.30
N ALA A 228 -9.71 3.84 3.85
CA ALA A 228 -10.93 4.61 4.03
C ALA A 228 -11.21 4.87 5.51
N ALA A 229 -11.17 3.83 6.34
CA ALA A 229 -11.42 3.97 7.77
C ALA A 229 -10.39 4.87 8.46
N ASN A 230 -9.09 4.69 8.18
CA ASN A 230 -8.05 5.54 8.74
C ASN A 230 -8.20 7.00 8.29
N LEU A 231 -8.48 7.25 7.00
CA LEU A 231 -8.70 8.60 6.49
C LEU A 231 -9.92 9.24 7.15
N THR A 232 -11.03 8.51 7.27
CA THR A 232 -12.23 9.01 7.95
C THR A 232 -11.94 9.33 9.41
N LEU A 233 -11.31 8.43 10.16
CA LEU A 233 -10.93 8.68 11.56
C LEU A 233 -10.00 9.90 11.68
N ALA A 234 -9.00 9.98 10.81
CA ALA A 234 -8.06 11.09 10.78
C ALA A 234 -8.67 12.42 10.33
N LEU A 235 -9.85 12.45 9.70
CA LEU A 235 -10.57 13.69 9.37
C LEU A 235 -11.57 14.10 10.45
N LEU A 236 -11.98 13.16 11.31
CA LEU A 236 -12.94 13.39 12.40
C LEU A 236 -12.28 13.73 13.74
N ALA A 237 -11.00 13.38 13.92
CA ALA A 237 -10.20 13.66 15.11
C ALA A 237 -9.63 15.10 15.13
#